data_AF-A0A932GHC3-F1
#
_entry.id   AF-A0A932GHC3-F1
#
_cell.length_a   1.000
_cell.length_b   1.000
_cell.length_c   1.000
_cell.angle_alpha   90.00
_cell.angle_beta   90.00
_cell.angle_gamma   90.00
#
_symmetry.space_group_name_H-M   'P 1'
#
loop_
_entity.id
_entity.type
_entity.pdbx_description
1 polymer ?
#
loop_
_entity_poly.entity_id
_entity_poly.type
_entity_poly.pdbx_seq_one_letter_code
_entity_poly.pdbx_strand_id
1 'polypeptide(L)'
;MKLLERAREDIYFAAKDRELIEKLKALLKKVEGEQARDRDLACPKCAGKLESYTFMGFFLDRCQACGGMWLDKGELEGILREAAR
;
A
#
# COMPACT_ATOMS: atom_id res chain seq x y z
N MET A 1 -18.77 -42.46 16.71
CA MET A 1 -17.99 -42.23 15.47
C MET A 1 -18.06 -40.80 14.95
N LYS A 2 -19.25 -40.19 14.75
CA LYS A 2 -19.41 -38.84 14.16
C LYS A 2 -18.61 -37.70 14.83
N LEU A 3 -18.37 -37.77 16.14
CA LEU A 3 -17.58 -36.76 16.87
C LEU A 3 -16.09 -36.77 16.49
N LEU A 4 -15.55 -37.95 16.17
CA LEU A 4 -14.14 -38.13 15.79
C LEU A 4 -13.88 -37.63 14.37
N GLU A 5 -14.84 -37.85 13.47
CA GLU A 5 -14.81 -37.32 12.11
C GLU A 5 -14.87 -35.81 12.10
N ARG A 6 -15.81 -35.23 12.87
CA ARG A 6 -15.94 -33.77 13.02
C ARG A 6 -14.68 -33.14 13.62
N ALA A 7 -14.11 -33.73 14.67
CA ALA A 7 -12.85 -33.23 15.24
C ALA A 7 -11.69 -33.28 14.24
N ARG A 8 -11.63 -34.31 13.39
CA ARG A 8 -10.61 -34.43 12.34
C ARG A 8 -10.81 -33.39 11.24
N GLU A 9 -12.05 -33.14 10.84
CA GLU A 9 -12.43 -32.08 9.89
C GLU A 9 -12.08 -30.69 10.45
N ASP A 10 -12.42 -30.41 11.71
CA ASP A 10 -12.11 -29.13 12.36
C ASP A 10 -10.60 -28.86 12.40
N ILE A 11 -9.79 -29.89 12.72
CA ILE A 11 -8.32 -29.78 12.68
C ILE A 11 -7.82 -29.53 11.26
N TYR A 12 -8.39 -30.21 10.28
CA TYR A 12 -8.04 -30.06 8.87
C TYR A 12 -8.35 -28.65 8.37
N PHE A 13 -9.56 -28.14 8.62
CA PHE A 13 -9.96 -26.79 8.21
C PHE A 13 -9.13 -25.73 8.92
N ALA A 14 -8.89 -25.86 10.23
CA ALA A 14 -8.03 -24.92 10.95
C ALA A 14 -6.58 -24.91 10.44
N ALA A 15 -6.06 -26.03 9.93
CA ALA A 15 -4.74 -26.06 9.29
C ALA A 15 -4.77 -25.35 7.92
N LYS A 16 -5.84 -25.53 7.13
CA LYS A 16 -6.00 -24.87 5.83
C LYS A 16 -6.23 -23.36 5.94
N ASP A 17 -7.02 -22.92 6.90
CA ASP A 17 -7.24 -21.50 7.15
C ASP A 17 -5.94 -20.81 7.54
N ARG A 18 -5.12 -21.43 8.40
CA ARG A 18 -3.78 -20.92 8.74
C ARG A 18 -2.88 -20.82 7.51
N GLU A 19 -2.86 -21.84 6.65
CA GLU A 19 -2.10 -21.82 5.40
C GLU A 19 -2.53 -20.68 4.48
N LEU A 20 -3.84 -20.45 4.35
CA LEU A 20 -4.40 -19.39 3.52
C LEU A 20 -4.09 -17.99 4.07
N ILE A 21 -4.22 -17.80 5.40
CA ILE A 21 -3.92 -16.54 6.08
C ILE A 21 -2.44 -16.17 5.88
N GLU A 22 -1.52 -17.12 6.02
CA GLU A 22 -0.09 -16.84 5.81
C GLU A 22 0.22 -16.47 4.35
N LYS A 23 -0.44 -17.12 3.37
CA LYS A 23 -0.32 -16.73 1.96
C LYS A 23 -0.85 -15.31 1.71
N LEU A 24 -2.00 -14.96 2.29
CA LEU A 24 -2.59 -13.62 2.18
C LEU A 24 -1.67 -12.55 2.79
N LYS A 25 -1.11 -12.78 3.98
CA LYS A 25 -0.14 -11.88 4.60
C LYS A 25 1.10 -11.67 3.73
N ALA A 26 1.62 -12.74 3.14
CA ALA A 26 2.78 -12.66 2.26
C ALA A 26 2.49 -11.83 0.99
N LEU A 27 1.29 -11.92 0.44
CA LEU A 27 0.86 -11.09 -0.69
C LEU A 27 0.69 -9.62 -0.29
N LEU A 28 0.07 -9.33 0.85
CA LEU A 28 -0.08 -7.96 1.35
C LEU A 28 1.27 -7.29 1.55
N LYS A 29 2.25 -7.99 2.13
CA LYS A 29 3.61 -7.47 2.30
C LYS A 29 4.29 -7.13 0.97
N LYS A 30 3.99 -7.85 -0.12
CA LYS A 30 4.51 -7.52 -1.47
C LYS A 30 3.87 -6.26 -2.01
N VAL A 31 2.56 -6.10 -1.83
CA VAL A 31 1.82 -4.91 -2.28
C VAL A 31 2.28 -3.66 -1.51
N GLU A 32 2.49 -3.77 -0.19
CA GLU A 32 3.00 -2.66 0.62
C GLU A 32 4.45 -2.29 0.24
N GLY A 33 5.30 -3.29 -0.03
CA GLY A 33 6.67 -3.05 -0.50
C GLY A 33 6.75 -2.38 -1.87
N GLU A 34 5.78 -2.62 -2.75
CA GLU A 34 5.66 -1.94 -4.06
C GLU A 34 5.11 -0.50 -3.96
N GLN A 35 4.48 -0.15 -2.84
CA GLN A 35 4.01 1.22 -2.55
C GLN A 35 5.09 2.09 -1.90
N ALA A 36 6.06 1.48 -1.20
CA ALA A 36 7.28 2.15 -0.75
C ALA A 36 8.27 2.30 -1.91
N ARG A 37 7.89 3.03 -2.95
CA ARG A 37 8.78 3.26 -4.10
C ARG A 37 9.93 4.15 -3.66
N ASP A 38 11.13 3.64 -3.87
CA ASP A 38 12.35 4.40 -4.05
C ASP A 38 12.11 5.40 -5.20
N ARG A 39 11.74 6.63 -4.87
CA ARG A 39 11.33 7.66 -5.83
C ARG A 39 12.55 8.43 -6.36
N ASP A 40 13.50 7.72 -6.97
CA ASP A 40 14.46 8.35 -7.90
C ASP A 40 13.76 8.65 -9.25
N LEU A 41 12.65 9.39 -9.18
CA LEU A 41 11.83 9.75 -10.32
C LEU A 41 12.22 11.16 -10.79
N ALA A 42 12.55 11.29 -12.07
CA ALA A 42 12.69 12.58 -12.72
C ALA A 42 11.31 13.14 -13.09
N CYS A 43 11.14 14.46 -12.97
CA CYS A 43 9.88 15.12 -13.33
C CYS A 43 9.54 14.87 -14.82
N PRO A 44 8.38 14.30 -15.16
CA PRO A 44 8.05 13.98 -16.56
C PRO A 44 7.82 15.24 -17.42
N LYS A 45 7.64 16.42 -16.81
CA LYS A 45 7.50 17.69 -17.52
C LYS A 45 8.83 18.31 -17.96
N CYS A 46 9.88 18.18 -17.14
CA CYS A 46 11.14 18.92 -17.35
C CYS A 46 12.41 18.16 -16.97
N ALA A 47 12.30 16.86 -16.67
CA ALA A 47 13.36 15.97 -16.18
C ALA A 47 14.10 16.44 -14.90
N GLY A 48 13.59 17.48 -14.21
CA GLY A 48 14.17 17.98 -12.97
C GLY A 48 13.97 17.01 -11.81
N LYS A 49 14.82 17.11 -10.78
CA LYS A 49 14.73 16.27 -9.59
C LYS A 49 13.40 16.48 -8.85
N LEU A 50 12.75 15.38 -8.48
CA LEU A 50 11.62 15.38 -7.57
C LEU A 50 12.13 15.31 -6.12
N GLU A 51 11.48 16.07 -5.25
CA GLU A 51 11.73 16.07 -3.82
C GLU A 51 10.43 15.71 -3.11
N SER A 52 10.48 14.65 -2.31
CA SER A 52 9.33 14.19 -1.52
C SER A 52 9.21 15.01 -0.24
N TYR A 53 8.00 15.44 0.08
CA TYR A 53 7.69 16.17 1.30
C TYR A 53 6.34 15.73 1.88
N THR A 54 6.21 15.83 3.20
CA THR A 54 4.97 15.48 3.90
C THR A 54 4.03 16.67 3.96
N PHE A 55 2.79 16.50 3.51
CA PHE A 55 1.73 17.50 3.57
C PHE A 55 0.45 16.88 4.12
N MET A 56 -0.05 17.40 5.24
CA MET A 56 -1.26 16.86 5.91
C MET A 56 -1.19 15.34 6.18
N GLY A 57 0.01 14.79 6.37
CA GLY A 57 0.24 13.35 6.56
C GLY A 57 0.38 12.53 5.27
N PHE A 58 0.27 13.15 4.09
CA PHE A 58 0.46 12.52 2.78
C PHE A 58 1.86 12.80 2.22
N PHE A 59 2.41 11.91 1.39
CA PHE A 59 3.77 12.00 0.84
C PHE A 59 3.76 12.49 -0.61
N LEU A 60 3.91 13.78 -0.79
CA LEU A 60 3.83 14.43 -2.11
C LEU A 60 5.20 14.62 -2.73
N ASP A 61 5.30 14.52 -4.05
CA ASP A 61 6.53 14.83 -4.78
C ASP A 61 6.42 16.17 -5.50
N ARG A 62 7.38 17.05 -5.24
CA ARG A 62 7.48 18.34 -5.93
C ARG A 62 8.74 18.41 -6.77
N CYS A 63 8.60 18.86 -8.02
CA CYS A 63 9.74 19.17 -8.86
C CYS A 63 10.39 20.49 -8.44
N GLN A 64 11.69 20.46 -8.15
CA GLN A 64 12.46 21.66 -7.79
C GLN A 64 12.68 22.62 -8.98
N ALA A 65 12.60 22.13 -10.22
CA ALA A 65 12.83 22.94 -11.42
C ALA A 65 11.58 23.65 -11.94
N CYS A 66 10.46 22.93 -12.10
CA CYS A 66 9.23 23.49 -12.68
C CYS A 66 8.10 23.69 -11.67
N GLY A 67 8.28 23.28 -10.41
CA GLY A 67 7.26 23.40 -9.36
C GLY A 67 6.06 22.45 -9.49
N GLY A 68 6.07 21.51 -10.44
CA GLY A 68 4.99 20.54 -10.61
C GLY A 68 4.87 19.62 -9.39
N MET A 69 3.63 19.33 -8.98
CA MET A 69 3.33 18.40 -7.89
C MET A 69 2.78 17.10 -8.46
N TRP A 70 3.27 15.99 -7.96
CA TRP A 70 2.88 14.65 -8.36
C TRP A 70 2.34 13.92 -7.15
N LEU A 71 1.17 13.31 -7.33
CA LEU A 71 0.42 12.60 -6.30
C LEU A 71 0.19 11.17 -6.77
N ASP A 72 0.33 10.22 -5.85
CA ASP A 72 -0.06 8.85 -6.09
C ASP A 72 -1.58 8.68 -6.02
N LYS A 73 -2.07 7.56 -6.55
CA LYS A 73 -3.50 7.26 -6.60
C LYS A 73 -4.11 7.30 -5.20
N GLY A 74 -5.13 8.15 -5.00
CA GLY A 74 -5.85 8.26 -3.72
C GLY A 74 -5.33 9.36 -2.78
N GLU A 75 -4.13 9.91 -3.01
CA GLU A 75 -3.58 10.97 -2.16
C GLU A 75 -4.35 12.29 -2.34
N LEU A 76 -4.72 12.64 -3.57
CA LEU A 76 -5.51 13.84 -3.85
C LEU A 76 -6.87 13.79 -3.13
N GLU A 77 -7.58 12.67 -3.25
CA GLU A 77 -8.87 12.47 -2.57
C GLU A 77 -8.70 12.51 -1.04
N GLY A 78 -7.61 11.97 -0.51
CA GLY A 78 -7.27 12.05 0.91
C GLY A 78 -7.07 13.49 1.38
N ILE A 79 -6.26 14.27 0.64
CA ILE A 79 -6.02 15.69 0.93
C ILE A 79 -7.31 16.50 0.88
N LEU A 80 -8.15 16.29 -0.15
CA LEU A 80 -9.41 17.01 -0.28
C LEU A 80 -10.36 16.72 0.89
N ARG A 81 -10.37 15.49 1.42
CA ARG A 81 -11.17 15.13 2.61
C ARG A 81 -10.65 15.80 3.87
N GLU A 82 -9.34 15.87 4.05
CA GLU A 82 -8.75 16.50 5.24
C GLU A 82 -8.86 18.02 5.19
N ALA A 83 -8.64 18.63 4.03
CA ALA A 83 -8.76 20.08 3.84
C ALA A 83 -10.21 20.60 3.93
N ALA A 84 -11.20 19.72 3.77
CA ALA A 84 -12.62 20.05 3.87
C ALA A 84 -13.20 19.87 5.29
N ARG A 85 -12.40 19.44 6.27
CA ARG A 85 -12.77 19.46 7.69
C ARG A 85 -12.66 20.85 8.27
#